data_AF-A0A963C3F4-F1
#
_entry.id   AF-A0A963C3F4-F1
#
_cell.length_a   1.000
_cell.length_b   1.000
_cell.length_c   1.000
_cell.angle_alpha   90.00
_cell.angle_beta   90.00
_cell.angle_gamma   90.00
#
_symmetry.space_group_name_H-M   'P 1'
#
loop_
_entity.id
_entity.type
_entity.pdbx_description
1 polymer ?
#
loop_
_entity_poly.entity_id
_entity_poly.type
_entity_poly.pdbx_seq_one_letter_code
_entity_poly.pdbx_strand_id
1 'polypeptide(L)'
;MQSRKLQSTFMISDRLFTIREEGNAVLILDQTLLPHQYATRHLNALADAAHAIRAMQVRGAPLIGVTAAYGVALALKEGAGNKALDNAVRTLAATR
;
A
#
# COMPACT_ATOMS: atom_id res chain seq x y z
N MET A 1 20.78 -27.51 15.92
CA MET A 1 19.58 -27.76 15.08
C MET A 1 18.44 -26.75 15.30
N GLN A 2 18.48 -25.87 16.31
CA GLN A 2 17.47 -24.81 16.52
C GLN A 2 17.73 -23.50 15.73
N SER A 3 18.98 -23.16 15.38
CA SER A 3 19.30 -21.88 14.70
C SER A 3 18.82 -21.77 13.24
N ARG A 4 18.63 -22.88 12.53
CA ARG A 4 18.08 -22.85 11.15
C ARG A 4 16.57 -22.56 11.09
N LYS A 5 15.83 -22.89 12.16
CA LYS A 5 14.38 -22.68 12.24
C LYS A 5 14.04 -21.19 12.42
N LEU A 6 14.81 -20.47 13.25
CA LEU A 6 14.62 -19.02 13.43
C LEU A 6 14.92 -18.22 12.15
N GLN A 7 16.00 -18.56 11.44
CA GLN A 7 16.34 -17.88 10.17
C GLN A 7 15.27 -18.13 9.09
N SER A 8 14.73 -19.35 9.00
CA SER A 8 13.63 -19.69 8.08
C SER A 8 12.33 -18.95 8.41
N THR A 9 11.92 -18.91 9.68
CA THR A 9 10.72 -18.17 10.11
C THR A 9 10.86 -16.65 9.87
N PHE A 10 12.04 -16.08 10.12
CA PHE A 10 12.33 -14.67 9.85
C PHE A 10 12.27 -14.36 8.34
N MET A 11 12.80 -15.26 7.50
CA MET A 11 12.76 -15.12 6.04
C MET A 11 11.35 -15.24 5.43
N ILE A 12 10.42 -15.98 6.05
CA ILE A 12 9.02 -16.05 5.60
C ILE A 12 8.27 -14.76 5.97
N SER A 13 8.52 -14.20 7.15
CA SER A 13 7.83 -12.99 7.61
C SER A 13 8.17 -11.75 6.78
N ASP A 14 9.39 -11.67 6.24
CA ASP A 14 9.77 -10.57 5.35
C ASP A 14 9.06 -10.61 3.99
N ARG A 15 8.60 -11.79 3.55
CA ARG A 15 7.96 -11.97 2.23
C ARG A 15 6.44 -11.82 2.25
N LEU A 16 5.79 -11.94 3.42
CA LEU A 16 4.34 -11.88 3.51
C LEU A 16 3.89 -10.58 4.19
N PHE A 17 3.44 -9.62 3.39
CA PHE A 17 2.85 -8.37 3.85
C PHE A 17 1.65 -7.97 2.98
N THR A 18 0.78 -7.11 3.51
CA THR A 18 -0.34 -6.50 2.76
C THR A 18 0.00 -5.10 2.27
N ILE A 19 0.77 -4.34 3.05
CA ILE A 19 1.30 -3.02 2.72
C ILE A 19 2.65 -2.81 3.41
N ARG A 20 3.58 -2.13 2.76
CA ARG A 20 4.92 -1.81 3.29
C ARG A 20 5.51 -0.59 2.59
N GLU A 21 6.31 0.19 3.29
CA GLU A 21 7.15 1.24 2.69
C GLU A 21 8.36 0.64 1.96
N GLU A 22 8.67 1.14 0.76
CA GLU A 22 9.88 0.78 0.03
C GLU A 22 10.53 2.03 -0.56
N GLY A 23 11.55 2.53 0.14
CA GLY A 23 12.27 3.73 -0.24
C GLY A 23 11.34 4.91 -0.43
N ASN A 24 11.07 5.25 -1.69
CA ASN A 24 10.24 6.39 -2.06
C ASN A 24 8.80 6.04 -2.42
N ALA A 25 8.42 4.77 -2.39
CA ALA A 25 7.13 4.24 -2.78
C ALA A 25 6.50 3.41 -1.65
N VAL A 26 5.28 2.95 -1.89
CA VAL A 26 4.56 2.02 -1.02
C VAL A 26 4.22 0.77 -1.82
N LEU A 27 4.60 -0.38 -1.30
CA LEU A 27 4.25 -1.68 -1.84
C LEU A 27 2.94 -2.16 -1.24
N ILE A 28 2.03 -2.67 -2.07
CA ILE A 28 0.82 -3.39 -1.64
C ILE A 28 0.79 -4.79 -2.22
N LEU A 29 0.10 -5.70 -1.53
CA LEU A 29 -0.30 -7.00 -2.08
C LEU A 29 -1.54 -6.81 -2.97
N ASP A 30 -1.48 -7.25 -4.22
CA ASP A 30 -2.63 -7.25 -5.12
C ASP A 30 -3.61 -8.37 -4.74
N GLN A 31 -4.62 -8.03 -3.94
CA GLN A 31 -5.60 -8.99 -3.46
C GLN A 31 -6.54 -9.51 -4.55
N THR A 32 -6.53 -8.94 -5.76
CA THR A 32 -7.36 -9.43 -6.88
C THR A 32 -6.83 -10.73 -7.47
N LEU A 33 -5.55 -11.04 -7.26
CA LEU A 33 -4.90 -12.22 -7.82
C LEU A 33 -4.85 -13.42 -6.86
N LEU A 34 -5.21 -13.21 -5.59
CA LEU A 34 -5.30 -14.28 -4.62
C LEU A 34 -6.54 -15.17 -4.89
N PRO A 35 -6.44 -16.49 -4.65
CA PRO A 35 -5.31 -17.21 -4.05
C PRO A 35 -4.27 -17.70 -5.07
N HIS A 36 -4.45 -17.42 -6.36
CA HIS A 36 -3.67 -18.06 -7.43
C HIS A 36 -2.26 -17.49 -7.60
N GLN A 37 -2.07 -16.20 -7.31
CA GLN A 37 -0.79 -15.54 -7.47
C GLN A 37 -0.55 -14.52 -6.35
N TYR A 38 0.65 -14.58 -5.76
CA TYR A 38 1.18 -13.53 -4.90
C TYR A 38 1.93 -12.51 -5.77
N ALA A 39 1.36 -11.33 -5.96
CA ALA A 39 2.01 -10.22 -6.67
C ALA A 39 1.84 -8.91 -5.91
N THR A 40 2.83 -8.03 -6.05
CA THR A 40 2.81 -6.72 -5.43
C THR A 40 2.63 -5.61 -6.48
N ARG A 41 2.19 -4.43 -6.01
CA ARG A 41 2.14 -3.20 -6.80
C ARG A 41 2.89 -2.08 -6.09
N HIS A 42 3.62 -1.28 -6.84
CA HIS A 42 4.19 -0.03 -6.35
C HIS A 42 3.17 1.10 -6.47
N LEU A 43 2.99 1.82 -5.39
CA LEU A 43 2.28 3.08 -5.34
C LEU A 43 3.33 4.18 -5.23
N ASN A 44 3.52 4.94 -6.30
CA ASN A 44 4.52 6.00 -6.40
C ASN A 44 3.88 7.38 -6.24
N ALA A 45 2.58 7.50 -6.54
CA ALA A 45 1.83 8.74 -6.48
C ALA A 45 0.42 8.54 -5.86
N LEU A 46 -0.25 9.66 -5.55
CA LEU A 46 -1.64 9.70 -5.09
C LEU A 46 -2.59 8.89 -6.00
N ALA A 47 -2.38 8.98 -7.32
CA ALA A 47 -3.22 8.31 -8.31
C ALA A 47 -3.15 6.78 -8.18
N ASP A 48 -1.98 6.22 -7.85
CA ASP A 48 -1.80 4.79 -7.66
C ASP A 48 -2.58 4.29 -6.44
N ALA A 49 -2.50 5.01 -5.33
CA ALA A 49 -3.26 4.67 -4.12
C ALA A 49 -4.77 4.73 -4.36
N ALA A 50 -5.26 5.75 -5.08
CA ALA A 50 -6.65 5.87 -5.44
C ALA A 50 -7.10 4.73 -6.37
N HIS A 51 -6.27 4.36 -7.35
CA HIS A 51 -6.52 3.22 -8.23
C HIS A 51 -6.58 1.91 -7.43
N ALA A 52 -5.62 1.66 -6.55
CA ALA A 52 -5.56 0.43 -5.76
C ALA A 52 -6.82 0.19 -4.93
N ILE A 53 -7.40 1.24 -4.35
CA ILE A 53 -8.65 1.17 -3.58
C ILE A 53 -9.85 0.92 -4.50
N ARG A 54 -9.97 1.67 -5.60
CA ARG A 54 -11.10 1.56 -6.56
C ARG A 54 -11.12 0.21 -7.26
N ALA A 55 -9.97 -0.27 -7.71
CA ALA A 55 -9.80 -1.55 -8.41
C ALA A 55 -9.82 -2.75 -7.46
N MET A 56 -10.00 -2.54 -6.15
CA MET A 56 -9.98 -3.58 -5.13
C MET A 56 -8.68 -4.39 -5.06
N GLN A 57 -7.57 -3.82 -5.54
CA GLN A 57 -6.21 -4.34 -5.30
C GLN A 57 -5.93 -4.34 -3.80
N VAL A 58 -6.40 -3.33 -3.08
CA VAL A 58 -6.57 -3.35 -1.62
C VAL A 58 -8.05 -3.32 -1.25
N ARG A 59 -8.42 -4.06 -0.20
CA ARG A 59 -9.77 -4.07 0.36
C ARG A 59 -9.75 -4.45 1.84
N GLY A 60 -10.89 -4.23 2.50
CA GLY A 60 -11.03 -4.29 3.96
C GLY A 60 -10.80 -2.90 4.57
N ALA A 61 -11.75 -2.43 5.41
CA ALA A 61 -11.75 -1.06 5.92
C ALA A 61 -10.41 -0.63 6.55
N PRO A 62 -9.73 -1.45 7.37
CA PRO A 62 -8.43 -1.07 7.92
C PRO A 62 -7.36 -0.84 6.85
N LEU A 63 -7.21 -1.77 5.89
CA LEU A 63 -6.17 -1.64 4.85
C LEU A 63 -6.46 -0.49 3.89
N ILE A 64 -7.73 -0.23 3.58
CA ILE A 64 -8.13 0.95 2.79
C ILE A 64 -7.69 2.23 3.49
N GLY A 65 -7.94 2.34 4.80
CA GLY A 65 -7.53 3.51 5.59
C GLY A 65 -6.01 3.74 5.57
N VAL A 66 -5.22 2.68 5.80
CA VAL A 66 -3.74 2.77 5.75
C VAL A 66 -3.25 3.12 4.34
N THR A 67 -3.82 2.51 3.30
CA THR A 67 -3.46 2.83 1.90
C THR A 67 -3.79 4.27 1.54
N ALA A 68 -4.93 4.79 2.00
CA ALA A 68 -5.31 6.19 1.81
C ALA A 68 -4.35 7.14 2.54
N ALA A 69 -3.96 6.83 3.79
CA ALA A 69 -2.98 7.63 4.52
C ALA A 69 -1.63 7.71 3.78
N TYR A 70 -1.17 6.59 3.21
CA TYR A 70 0.00 6.58 2.34
C TYR A 70 -0.21 7.39 1.05
N GLY A 71 -1.40 7.34 0.45
CA GLY A 71 -1.76 8.18 -0.69
C GLY A 71 -1.63 9.69 -0.39
N VAL A 72 -2.02 10.12 0.81
CA VAL A 72 -1.81 11.51 1.28
C VAL A 72 -0.31 11.81 1.42
N ALA A 73 0.47 10.91 2.03
CA ALA A 73 1.90 11.09 2.20
C ALA A 73 2.63 11.21 0.84
N LEU A 74 2.26 10.37 -0.13
CA LEU A 74 2.79 10.43 -1.50
C LEU A 74 2.44 11.75 -2.20
N ALA A 75 1.20 12.25 -2.05
CA ALA A 75 0.80 13.55 -2.60
C ALA A 75 1.63 14.72 -2.04
N LEU A 76 1.85 14.73 -0.73
CA LEU A 76 2.60 15.81 -0.07
C LEU A 76 4.10 15.76 -0.36
N LYS A 77 4.61 14.59 -0.75
CA LYS A 77 5.99 14.43 -1.20
C LYS A 77 6.24 15.07 -2.56
N GLU A 78 5.27 15.00 -3.47
CA GLU A 78 5.35 15.65 -4.79
C GLU A 78 5.16 17.18 -4.70
N GLY A 79 4.36 17.65 -3.74
CA GLY A 79 4.16 19.06 -3.48
C GLY A 79 3.59 19.32 -2.10
N ALA A 80 4.41 19.82 -1.17
CA ALA A 80 3.95 20.12 0.18
C ALA A 80 3.01 21.34 0.20
N GLY A 81 1.90 21.24 0.93
CA GLY A 81 1.02 22.36 1.24
C GLY A 81 -0.47 22.01 1.21
N ASN A 82 -1.30 22.96 1.63
CA ASN A 82 -2.74 22.75 1.81
C ASN A 82 -3.46 22.33 0.53
N LYS A 83 -3.08 22.89 -0.63
CA LYS A 83 -3.68 22.51 -1.92
C LYS A 83 -3.49 21.03 -2.24
N ALA A 84 -2.30 20.49 -1.99
CA ALA A 84 -2.00 19.08 -2.22
C ALA A 84 -2.72 18.18 -1.21
N LEU A 85 -2.77 18.60 0.06
CA LEU A 85 -3.52 17.90 1.11
C LEU A 85 -5.02 17.82 0.76
N ASP A 86 -5.63 18.95 0.41
CA ASP A 86 -7.05 19.05 0.05
C ASP A 86 -7.37 18.17 -1.17
N ASN A 87 -6.51 18.21 -2.19
CA ASN A 87 -6.65 17.36 -3.37
C ASN A 87 -6.55 15.86 -3.02
N ALA A 88 -5.59 15.48 -2.17
CA ALA A 88 -5.41 14.10 -1.74
C ALA A 88 -6.62 13.58 -0.97
N VAL A 89 -7.09 14.33 0.02
CA VAL A 89 -8.28 13.96 0.82
C VAL A 89 -9.51 13.82 -0.07
N ARG A 90 -9.77 14.78 -0.97
CA ARG A 90 -10.92 14.71 -1.90
C ARG A 90 -10.83 13.51 -2.83
N THR A 91 -9.65 13.26 -3.39
CA THR A 91 -9.43 12.15 -4.32
C THR A 91 -9.68 10.81 -3.65
N LEU A 92 -9.14 10.62 -2.45
CA LEU A 92 -9.22 9.36 -1.70
C LEU A 92 -10.61 9.13 -1.10
N ALA A 93 -11.28 10.17 -0.61
CA ALA A 93 -12.65 10.09 -0.13
C ALA A 93 -13.64 9.69 -1.24
N ALA A 94 -13.33 9.97 -2.50
CA ALA A 94 -14.15 9.60 -3.66
C ALA A 94 -13.82 8.19 -4.22
N THR A 95 -13.08 7.35 -3.50
CA THR A 95 -12.71 6.00 -3.98
C THR A 95 -13.72 4.91 -3.64
N ARG A 96 -14.49 5.05 -2.55
CA ARG A 96 -15.58 4.15 -2.13
C ARG A 96 -16.59 4.85 -1.22
#